data_AF-A0A821PJS2-F1
#
_entry.id   AF-A0A821PJS2-F1
#
_cell.length_a   1.000
_cell.length_b   1.000
_cell.length_c   1.000
_cell.angle_alpha   90.00
_cell.angle_beta   90.00
_cell.angle_gamma   90.00
#
_symmetry.space_group_name_H-M   'P 1'
#
loop_
_entity.id
_entity.type
_entity.pdbx_description
1 polymer ?
#
loop_
_entity_poly.entity_id
_entity_poly.type
_entity_poly.pdbx_seq_one_letter_code
_entity_poly.pdbx_strand_id
1 'polypeptide(L)'
;MDEEYDVILLGTGLKECVLAGLLGVAGKKILHMDRNKYYGGESASMTPLEDLYSKFNMPPPPPDTGRGRDWNVDLIPKFLMANGLLVKLLIHTGVTRYLEFKCIEGSYVYKGQKIHKVPADEREALGSSLMGLFEKRL
;
A
#
# COMPACT_ATOMS: atom_id res chain seq x y z
N MET A 1 6.59 26.66 17.84
CA MET A 1 7.40 25.46 17.56
C MET A 1 8.50 25.44 18.59
N ASP A 2 8.86 24.26 19.07
CA ASP A 2 10.00 24.13 19.96
C ASP A 2 11.30 24.33 19.16
N GLU A 3 12.37 24.72 19.84
CA GLU A 3 13.65 24.99 19.17
C GLU A 3 14.50 23.72 18.98
N GLU A 4 14.27 22.69 19.80
CA GLU A 4 15.07 21.46 19.80
C GLU A 4 14.22 20.19 19.69
N TYR A 5 14.70 19.26 18.86
CA TYR A 5 14.14 17.93 18.58
C TYR A 5 15.27 16.91 18.49
N ASP A 6 15.03 15.66 18.92
CA ASP A 6 16.01 14.57 18.79
C ASP A 6 16.20 14.17 17.32
N VAL A 7 15.13 14.20 16.53
CA VAL A 7 15.11 13.80 15.12
C VAL A 7 14.18 14.71 14.32
N ILE A 8 14.63 15.13 13.14
CA ILE A 8 13.80 15.83 12.14
C ILE A 8 13.60 14.90 10.94
N LEU A 9 12.35 14.65 10.59
CA LEU A 9 11.95 13.85 9.44
C LEU A 9 11.31 14.75 8.38
N LEU A 10 11.83 14.67 7.16
CA LEU A 10 11.37 15.46 6.02
C LEU A 10 10.69 14.54 5.00
N GLY A 11 9.40 14.79 4.77
CA GLY A 11 8.55 13.97 3.91
C GLY A 11 7.68 13.02 4.71
N THR A 12 6.49 12.74 4.20
CA THR A 12 5.47 11.91 4.84
C THR A 12 5.15 10.64 4.04
N GLY A 13 6.16 10.12 3.34
CA GLY A 13 6.07 8.82 2.71
C GLY A 13 5.93 7.70 3.73
N LEU A 14 5.58 6.49 3.24
CA LEU A 14 5.39 5.32 4.10
C LEU A 14 6.62 5.03 4.98
N LYS A 15 7.83 5.19 4.43
CA LYS A 15 9.08 4.91 5.15
C LYS A 15 9.30 5.89 6.30
N GLU A 16 9.13 7.18 6.01
CA GLU A 16 9.32 8.25 6.98
C GLU A 16 8.28 8.13 8.12
N CYS A 17 7.03 7.86 7.80
CA CYS A 17 5.97 7.62 8.79
C CYS A 17 6.23 6.39 9.66
N VAL A 18 6.72 5.30 9.07
CA VAL A 18 7.11 4.09 9.81
C VAL A 18 8.26 4.38 10.78
N LEU A 19 9.29 5.11 10.33
CA LEU A 19 10.41 5.53 11.17
C LEU A 19 9.96 6.48 12.29
N ALA A 20 9.09 7.44 11.98
CA ALA A 20 8.51 8.36 12.96
C ALA A 20 7.79 7.59 14.08
N GLY A 21 6.96 6.59 13.71
CA GLY A 21 6.27 5.75 14.67
C GLY A 21 7.21 4.96 15.58
N LEU A 22 8.27 4.35 15.02
CA LEU A 22 9.26 3.61 15.80
C LEU A 22 10.04 4.50 16.76
N LEU A 23 10.51 5.65 16.29
CA LEU A 23 11.25 6.61 17.11
C LEU A 23 10.36 7.20 18.21
N GLY A 24 9.07 7.42 17.93
CA GLY A 24 8.10 7.90 18.91
C GLY A 24 7.87 6.87 20.03
N VAL A 25 7.73 5.59 19.68
CA VAL A 25 7.66 4.49 20.67
C VAL A 25 8.96 4.38 21.48
N ALA A 26 10.11 4.67 20.88
CA ALA A 26 11.39 4.74 21.56
C ALA A 26 11.59 6.00 22.43
N GLY A 27 10.57 6.86 22.55
CA GLY A 27 10.59 8.04 23.41
C GLY A 27 11.35 9.25 22.83
N LYS A 28 11.60 9.27 21.51
CA LYS A 28 12.28 10.39 20.86
C LYS A 28 11.31 11.54 20.56
N LYS A 29 11.77 12.77 20.75
CA LYS A 29 11.05 13.99 20.36
C LYS A 29 11.31 14.27 18.88
N ILE A 30 10.27 14.16 18.05
CA ILE A 30 10.40 14.19 16.59
C ILE A 30 9.67 15.39 16.01
N LEU A 31 10.33 16.07 15.06
CA LEU A 31 9.69 17.02 14.16
C LEU A 31 9.49 16.34 12.80
N HIS A 32 8.25 16.02 12.45
CA HIS A 32 7.91 15.39 11.18
C HIS A 32 7.15 16.39 10.30
N MET A 33 7.73 16.76 9.16
CA MET A 33 7.17 17.78 8.28
C MET A 33 7.28 17.41 6.82
N ASP A 34 6.41 17.97 5.99
CA ASP A 34 6.43 17.83 4.54
C ASP A 34 6.30 19.21 3.89
N ARG A 35 6.95 19.38 2.73
CA ARG A 35 6.77 20.58 1.90
C ARG A 35 5.45 20.56 1.13
N ASN A 36 4.90 19.37 0.92
CA ASN A 36 3.64 19.18 0.22
C ASN A 36 2.46 19.47 1.15
N LYS A 37 1.34 19.91 0.58
CA LYS A 37 0.08 20.13 1.32
C LYS A 37 -0.71 18.84 1.58
N TYR A 38 -0.15 17.69 1.21
CA TYR A 38 -0.77 16.37 1.27
C TYR A 38 0.24 15.34 1.79
N TYR A 39 -0.27 14.23 2.32
CA TYR A 39 0.53 13.12 2.83
C TYR A 39 0.99 12.15 1.74
N GLY A 40 2.05 11.39 2.01
CA GLY A 40 2.45 10.23 1.21
C GLY A 40 3.51 10.49 0.15
N GLY A 41 3.82 11.76 -0.13
CA GLY A 41 4.86 12.15 -1.09
C GLY A 41 4.67 11.50 -2.47
N GLU A 42 5.68 10.77 -2.95
CA GLU A 42 5.61 10.02 -4.22
C GLU A 42 4.62 8.85 -4.18
N SER A 43 4.34 8.33 -2.98
CA SER A 43 3.35 7.26 -2.73
C SER A 43 2.00 7.79 -2.25
N ALA A 44 1.67 9.06 -2.53
CA ALA A 44 0.41 9.65 -2.12
C ALA A 44 -0.79 8.91 -2.73
N SER A 45 -1.90 8.92 -1.99
CA SER A 45 -3.23 8.55 -2.50
C SER A 45 -3.96 9.81 -2.90
N MET A 46 -4.46 9.85 -4.14
CA MET A 46 -5.13 11.02 -4.69
C MET A 46 -6.65 10.93 -4.52
N THR A 47 -7.22 12.02 -4.05
CA THR A 47 -8.66 12.22 -3.92
C THR A 47 -8.97 13.73 -3.91
N PRO A 48 -10.01 14.22 -4.59
CA PRO A 48 -10.97 13.45 -5.39
C PRO A 48 -10.40 13.03 -6.76
N LEU A 49 -11.15 12.25 -7.55
CA LEU A 49 -10.73 11.74 -8.85
C LEU A 49 -10.23 12.84 -9.81
N GLU A 50 -10.82 14.02 -9.76
CA GLU A 50 -10.44 15.18 -10.57
C GLU A 50 -8.97 15.57 -10.37
N ASP A 51 -8.44 15.44 -9.15
CA ASP A 51 -7.03 15.76 -8.86
C ASP A 51 -6.08 14.78 -9.56
N LEU A 52 -6.46 13.49 -9.66
CA LEU A 52 -5.70 12.49 -10.41
C LEU A 52 -5.64 12.85 -11.90
N TYR A 53 -6.78 13.19 -12.50
CA TYR A 53 -6.84 13.59 -13.90
C TYR A 53 -6.00 14.86 -14.16
N SER A 54 -6.11 15.86 -13.28
CA SER A 54 -5.30 17.07 -13.34
C SER A 54 -3.79 16.76 -13.27
N LYS A 55 -3.37 15.87 -12.36
CA LYS A 55 -1.95 15.47 -12.24
C LYS A 55 -1.38 14.88 -13.52
N PHE A 56 -2.18 14.12 -14.27
CA PHE A 56 -1.76 13.50 -15.54
C PHE A 56 -2.11 14.33 -16.77
N ASN A 57 -2.52 15.60 -16.60
CA ASN A 57 -2.92 16.52 -17.68
C ASN A 57 -4.03 15.94 -18.58
N MET A 58 -4.97 15.22 -17.97
CA MET A 58 -6.10 14.60 -18.65
C MET A 58 -7.34 15.51 -18.58
N PRO A 59 -8.30 15.40 -19.53
CA PRO A 59 -9.59 16.08 -19.43
C PRO A 59 -10.35 15.64 -18.17
N PRO A 60 -11.35 16.40 -17.68
CA PRO A 60 -12.12 15.99 -16.51
C PRO A 60 -12.67 14.56 -16.60
N PRO A 61 -12.79 13.84 -15.47
CA PRO A 61 -13.30 12.47 -15.46
C PRO A 61 -14.69 12.36 -16.13
N PRO A 62 -14.96 11.28 -16.87
CA PRO A 62 -16.28 11.04 -17.46
C PRO A 62 -17.41 11.04 -16.42
N PRO A 63 -18.65 11.45 -16.77
CA PRO A 63 -19.77 11.55 -15.80
C PRO A 63 -20.20 10.22 -15.16
N ASP A 64 -19.88 9.08 -15.78
CA ASP A 64 -20.21 7.73 -15.32
C ASP A 64 -19.20 7.17 -14.31
N THR A 65 -18.16 7.93 -13.94
CA THR A 65 -17.15 7.53 -12.94
C THR A 65 -17.62 7.66 -11.48
N GLY A 66 -18.86 8.09 -11.25
CA GLY A 66 -19.43 8.26 -9.91
C GLY A 66 -18.97 9.55 -9.22
N ARG A 67 -19.01 9.59 -7.88
CA ARG A 67 -18.60 10.78 -7.13
C ARG A 67 -17.08 10.79 -6.98
N GLY A 68 -16.42 11.87 -7.39
CA GLY A 68 -14.95 11.98 -7.31
C GLY A 68 -14.36 11.72 -5.92
N ARG A 69 -15.07 12.06 -4.84
CA ARG A 69 -14.64 11.83 -3.44
C ARG A 69 -14.67 10.36 -2.98
N ASP A 70 -15.36 9.50 -3.72
CA ASP A 70 -15.39 8.06 -3.39
C ASP A 70 -14.11 7.35 -3.89
N TRP A 71 -13.28 8.05 -4.67
CA TRP A 71 -12.00 7.57 -5.18
C TRP A 71 -10.86 7.90 -4.23
N ASN A 72 -10.02 6.91 -3.96
CA ASN A 72 -8.71 7.06 -3.34
C ASN A 72 -7.72 6.24 -4.19
N VAL A 73 -6.92 6.92 -5.00
CA VAL A 73 -6.04 6.28 -5.99
C VAL A 73 -4.59 6.43 -5.58
N ASP A 74 -3.99 5.34 -5.13
CA ASP A 74 -2.57 5.29 -4.79
C ASP A 74 -1.72 5.44 -6.05
N LEU A 75 -0.77 6.37 -6.04
CA LEU A 75 0.20 6.53 -7.14
C LEU A 75 1.17 5.35 -7.24
N ILE A 76 1.44 4.67 -6.12
CA ILE A 76 2.30 3.48 -6.06
C ILE A 76 1.63 2.43 -5.16
N PRO A 77 0.63 1.69 -5.68
CA PRO A 77 -0.09 0.68 -4.90
C PRO A 77 0.84 -0.50 -4.56
N LYS A 78 0.78 -0.96 -3.30
CA LYS A 78 1.54 -2.12 -2.82
C LYS A 78 0.69 -2.93 -1.84
N PHE A 79 0.76 -4.25 -1.95
CA PHE A 79 0.17 -5.14 -0.96
C PHE A 79 1.13 -5.40 0.20
N LEU A 80 0.56 -5.65 1.38
CA LEU A 80 1.30 -6.10 2.55
C LEU A 80 1.17 -7.62 2.66
N MET A 81 2.30 -8.31 2.76
CA MET A 81 2.31 -9.73 3.09
C MET A 81 1.78 -9.89 4.53
N ALA A 82 0.73 -10.68 4.72
CA ALA A 82 0.01 -10.78 6.01
C ALA A 82 0.92 -11.08 7.21
N ASN A 83 1.88 -11.99 7.05
CA ASN A 83 2.87 -12.34 8.08
C ASN A 83 4.26 -11.71 7.83
N GLY A 84 4.32 -10.65 7.01
CA GLY A 84 5.53 -9.96 6.65
C GLY A 84 6.09 -9.05 7.75
N LEU A 85 7.34 -8.61 7.58
CA LEU A 85 8.03 -7.74 8.53
C LEU A 85 7.31 -6.39 8.73
N LEU A 86 6.74 -5.82 7.65
CA LEU A 86 6.04 -4.54 7.72
C LEU A 86 4.78 -4.62 8.60
N VAL A 87 3.98 -5.69 8.48
CA VAL A 87 2.79 -5.88 9.33
C VAL A 87 3.19 -6.03 10.80
N LYS A 88 4.23 -6.83 11.08
CA LYS A 88 4.76 -6.97 12.44
C LYS A 88 5.22 -5.64 13.04
N LEU A 89 5.85 -4.79 12.23
CA LEU A 89 6.26 -3.44 12.63
C LEU A 89 5.04 -2.57 12.96
N LEU A 90 4.02 -2.55 12.10
CA LEU A 90 2.81 -1.76 12.32
C LEU A 90 2.07 -2.16 13.61
N ILE A 91 2.08 -3.47 13.94
CA ILE A 91 1.53 -3.98 15.20
C ILE A 91 2.36 -3.45 16.38
N HIS A 92 3.69 -3.52 16.28
CA HIS A 92 4.60 -3.06 17.33
C HIS A 92 4.47 -1.56 17.62
N THR A 93 4.27 -0.73 16.58
CA THR A 93 4.05 0.72 16.74
C THR A 93 2.63 1.08 17.18
N GLY A 94 1.71 0.12 17.24
CA GLY A 94 0.31 0.34 17.60
C GLY A 94 -0.54 1.04 16.54
N VAL A 95 0.02 1.30 15.34
CA VAL A 95 -0.66 2.00 14.24
C VAL A 95 -1.85 1.21 13.70
N THR A 96 -1.86 -0.12 13.85
CA THR A 96 -2.98 -0.97 13.45
C THR A 96 -4.30 -0.67 14.15
N ARG A 97 -4.31 0.15 15.22
CA ARG A 97 -5.54 0.66 15.85
C ARG A 97 -6.32 1.64 14.97
N TYR A 98 -5.67 2.21 13.95
CA TYR A 98 -6.23 3.22 13.04
C TYR A 98 -6.37 2.70 11.60
N LEU A 99 -6.02 1.44 11.35
CA LEU A 99 -6.02 0.84 10.02
C LEU A 99 -6.83 -0.45 10.03
N GLU A 100 -7.72 -0.58 9.05
CA GLU A 100 -8.42 -1.83 8.77
C GLU A 100 -7.82 -2.49 7.52
N PHE A 101 -7.50 -3.78 7.63
CA PHE A 101 -6.97 -4.56 6.52
C PHE A 101 -8.05 -5.48 5.94
N LYS A 102 -8.12 -5.52 4.61
CA LYS A 102 -8.93 -6.49 3.87
C LYS A 102 -8.02 -7.41 3.08
N CYS A 103 -8.28 -8.72 3.16
CA CYS A 103 -7.57 -9.70 2.34
C CYS A 103 -7.87 -9.48 0.85
N ILE A 104 -6.83 -9.58 0.02
CA ILE A 104 -7.00 -9.69 -1.42
C ILE A 104 -7.64 -11.04 -1.77
N GLU A 105 -8.43 -11.08 -2.83
CA GLU A 105 -9.19 -12.28 -3.22
C GLU A 105 -8.30 -13.36 -3.87
N GLY A 106 -7.22 -12.97 -4.54
CA GLY A 106 -6.32 -13.90 -5.19
C GLY A 106 -5.04 -13.27 -5.70
N SER A 107 -4.07 -14.13 -5.96
CA SER A 107 -2.83 -13.79 -6.65
C SER A 107 -2.75 -14.59 -7.95
N TYR A 108 -2.19 -13.98 -8.99
CA TYR A 108 -2.20 -14.53 -10.34
C TYR A 108 -0.83 -14.40 -10.99
N VAL A 109 -0.51 -15.34 -11.88
CA VAL A 109 0.75 -15.38 -12.64
C VAL A 109 0.46 -15.51 -14.13
N TYR A 110 1.23 -14.79 -14.95
CA TYR A 110 1.15 -14.88 -16.41
C TYR A 110 2.14 -15.94 -16.92
N LYS A 111 1.65 -16.95 -17.64
CA LYS A 111 2.45 -18.00 -18.27
C LYS A 111 1.79 -18.46 -19.56
N GLY A 112 2.56 -18.45 -20.65
CA GLY A 112 2.10 -18.97 -21.94
C GLY A 112 0.87 -18.23 -22.48
N GLN A 113 0.90 -16.89 -22.44
CA GLN A 113 -0.21 -16.03 -22.91
C GLN A 113 -1.53 -16.15 -22.14
N LYS A 114 -1.51 -16.78 -20.96
CA LYS A 114 -2.66 -16.91 -20.08
C LYS A 114 -2.31 -16.50 -18.66
N ILE A 115 -3.29 -15.95 -17.97
CA ILE A 115 -3.22 -15.65 -16.54
C ILE A 115 -3.76 -16.87 -15.79
N HIS A 116 -3.04 -17.31 -14.77
CA HIS A 116 -3.39 -18.45 -13.92
C HIS A 116 -3.45 -17.99 -12.47
N LYS A 117 -4.43 -18.49 -11.71
CA LYS A 117 -4.44 -18.29 -10.26
C LYS A 117 -3.26 -19.02 -9.64
N VAL A 118 -2.49 -18.32 -8.81
CA VAL A 118 -1.45 -18.95 -7.98
C VAL A 118 -2.18 -19.75 -6.89
N PRO A 119 -1.96 -21.08 -6.80
CA PRO A 119 -2.66 -21.90 -5.83
C PRO A 119 -2.41 -21.44 -4.39
N ALA A 120 -3.48 -21.29 -3.61
CA ALA A 120 -3.42 -20.91 -2.19
C ALA A 120 -3.67 -22.09 -1.23
N ASP A 121 -4.12 -23.24 -1.74
CA ASP A 121 -4.33 -24.47 -1.00
C ASP A 121 -4.02 -25.72 -1.87
N GLU A 122 -4.07 -26.91 -1.24
CA GLU A 122 -3.78 -28.19 -1.90
C GLU A 122 -4.76 -28.51 -3.04
N ARG A 123 -6.05 -28.17 -2.86
CA ARG A 123 -7.09 -28.44 -3.87
C ARG A 123 -6.85 -27.59 -5.12
N GLU A 124 -6.53 -26.31 -4.94
CA GLU A 124 -6.15 -25.41 -6.03
C GLU A 124 -4.85 -25.87 -6.71
N ALA A 125 -3.88 -26.38 -5.93
CA ALA A 125 -2.63 -26.88 -6.50
C ALA A 125 -2.89 -28.08 -7.42
N LEU A 126 -3.71 -29.03 -6.98
CA LEU A 126 -4.12 -30.19 -7.79
C LEU A 126 -4.96 -29.79 -9.01
N GLY A 127 -5.83 -28.78 -8.89
CA GLY A 127 -6.68 -28.29 -9.98
C GLY A 127 -6.01 -27.33 -10.98
N SER A 128 -4.88 -26.71 -10.63
CA SER A 128 -4.28 -25.64 -11.44
C SER A 128 -3.71 -26.14 -12.78
N SER A 129 -3.95 -25.44 -13.89
CA SER A 129 -3.32 -25.78 -15.18
C SER A 129 -1.91 -25.19 -15.35
N LEU A 130 -1.33 -24.61 -14.29
CA LEU A 130 -0.03 -23.94 -14.33
C LEU A 130 1.16 -24.90 -14.58
N MET A 131 1.05 -26.14 -14.11
CA MET A 131 2.08 -27.18 -14.18
C MET A 131 1.47 -28.51 -14.61
N GLY A 132 2.28 -29.38 -15.22
CA GLY A 132 1.85 -30.72 -15.61
C GLY A 132 1.59 -31.63 -14.41
N LEU A 133 0.81 -32.70 -14.59
CA LEU A 133 0.46 -33.64 -13.51
C LEU A 133 1.69 -34.26 -12.82
N PHE A 134 2.76 -34.53 -13.57
CA PHE A 134 4.00 -35.10 -13.03
C PHE A 134 4.81 -34.07 -12.24
N GLU A 135 4.84 -32.81 -12.70
CA GLU A 135 5.54 -31.72 -12.01
C GLU A 135 4.89 -31.38 -10.66
N LYS A 136 3.59 -31.63 -10.50
CA LYS A 136 2.86 -31.38 -9.25
C LYS A 136 3.02 -32.46 -8.18
N ARG A 137 3.49 -33.65 -8.55
CA ARG A 137 3.58 -34.84 -7.67
C ARG A 137 5.00 -35.12 -7.16
N LEU A 138 5.98 -34.38 -7.66
CA LEU A 138 7.35 -34.34 -7.14
C LEU A 138 7.44 -33.26 -6.06
#